data_AF-T0VIK1-F1
#
_entry.id   AF-T0VIK1-F1
#
_cell.length_a   1.000
_cell.length_b   1.000
_cell.length_c   1.000
_cell.angle_alpha   90.00
_cell.angle_beta   90.00
_cell.angle_gamma   90.00
#
_symmetry.space_group_name_H-M   'P 1'
#
loop_
_entity.id
_entity.type
_entity.pdbx_description
1 polymer ?
#
loop_
_entity_poly.entity_id
_entity_poly.type
_entity_poly.pdbx_seq_one_letter_code
_entity_poly.pdbx_strand_id
1 'polypeptide(L)'
;PEHVSKTEGDGHGYDIRAFDQSGNEIHIEVKASKTNFSDGFEMSANEVASSLEDTPYKIYFVHDLDVTSKVCKIKIYDGPFTEENFMMVPTNYKIFKK
;
A
#
# COMPACT_ATOMS: atom_id res chain seq x y z
N PRO A 1 -9.87 -13.30 2.12
CA PRO A 1 -8.70 -12.39 2.25
C PRO A 1 -7.85 -12.86 3.42
N GLU A 2 -6.53 -12.76 3.30
CA GLU A 2 -5.55 -13.17 4.30
C GLU A 2 -4.60 -12.00 4.62
N HIS A 3 -4.25 -11.83 5.89
CA HIS A 3 -3.33 -10.79 6.36
C HIS A 3 -1.90 -11.34 6.34
N VAL A 4 -1.27 -11.28 5.18
CA VAL A 4 0.00 -11.95 4.87
C VAL A 4 1.16 -11.39 5.70
N SER A 5 1.18 -10.07 5.96
CA SER A 5 2.21 -9.47 6.82
C SER A 5 2.23 -10.05 8.24
N LYS A 6 1.12 -10.63 8.71
CA LYS A 6 1.03 -11.32 10.01
C LYS A 6 1.29 -12.82 9.94
N THR A 7 0.97 -13.48 8.83
CA THR A 7 1.06 -14.95 8.71
C THR A 7 2.39 -15.41 8.12
N GLU A 8 2.94 -14.67 7.17
CA GLU A 8 4.14 -15.03 6.41
C GLU A 8 5.30 -14.03 6.63
N GLY A 9 4.98 -12.81 7.11
CA GLY A 9 5.93 -11.75 7.46
C GLY A 9 5.89 -10.55 6.52
N ASP A 10 6.62 -9.50 6.86
CA ASP A 10 6.68 -8.17 6.23
C ASP A 10 7.57 -8.11 4.97
N GLY A 11 8.01 -9.27 4.47
CA GLY A 11 8.90 -9.38 3.30
C GLY A 11 8.23 -9.28 1.93
N HIS A 12 6.90 -9.46 1.86
CA HIS A 12 6.17 -9.59 0.59
C HIS A 12 5.84 -8.26 -0.10
N GLY A 13 5.92 -7.15 0.64
CA GLY A 13 5.61 -5.83 0.08
C GLY A 13 4.12 -5.51 0.01
N TYR A 14 3.25 -6.25 0.72
CA TYR A 14 1.83 -5.93 0.90
C TYR A 14 1.27 -6.52 2.21
N ASP A 15 0.22 -5.89 2.75
CA ASP A 15 -0.46 -6.35 3.97
C ASP A 15 -1.43 -7.52 3.75
N ILE A 16 -2.21 -7.48 2.68
CA ILE A 16 -3.37 -8.36 2.47
C ILE A 16 -3.30 -9.02 1.10
N ARG A 17 -3.47 -10.34 1.09
CA ARG A 17 -3.79 -11.12 -0.12
C ARG A 17 -5.30 -11.30 -0.21
N ALA A 18 -5.89 -10.81 -1.29
CA ALA A 18 -7.31 -10.93 -1.60
C ALA A 18 -7.52 -11.65 -2.93
N PHE A 19 -8.78 -11.99 -3.21
CA PHE A 19 -9.18 -12.60 -4.48
C PHE A 19 -10.43 -11.87 -4.98
N ASP A 20 -10.48 -11.59 -6.28
CA ASP A 20 -11.68 -11.06 -6.92
C ASP A 20 -12.78 -12.13 -7.05
N GLN A 21 -13.93 -11.76 -7.60
CA GLN A 21 -15.06 -12.69 -7.80
C GLN A 21 -14.75 -13.84 -8.77
N SER A 22 -13.73 -13.67 -9.62
CA SER A 22 -13.28 -14.67 -10.59
C SER A 22 -12.16 -15.56 -10.03
N GLY A 23 -11.68 -15.27 -8.81
CA GLY A 23 -10.57 -16.00 -8.16
C GLY A 23 -9.19 -15.47 -8.52
N ASN A 24 -9.07 -14.31 -9.18
CA ASN A 24 -7.76 -13.71 -9.44
C ASN A 24 -7.22 -13.07 -8.16
N GLU A 25 -5.95 -13.31 -7.87
CA GLU A 25 -5.25 -12.74 -6.71
C GLU A 25 -5.10 -11.22 -6.85
N ILE A 26 -5.25 -10.52 -5.73
CA ILE A 26 -5.03 -9.07 -5.60
C ILE A 26 -4.18 -8.84 -4.36
N HIS A 27 -3.08 -8.11 -4.50
CA HIS A 27 -2.25 -7.63 -3.40
C HIS A 27 -2.75 -6.27 -2.94
N ILE A 28 -2.93 -6.11 -1.64
CA ILE A 28 -3.46 -4.89 -1.04
C ILE A 28 -2.54 -4.45 0.08
N GLU A 29 -2.06 -3.22 -0.04
CA GLU A 29 -1.29 -2.54 1.00
C GLU A 29 -2.17 -1.46 1.65
N VAL A 30 -2.18 -1.40 2.99
CA VAL A 30 -3.04 -0.49 3.74
C VAL A 30 -2.22 0.67 4.29
N LYS A 31 -2.54 1.89 3.86
CA LYS A 31 -1.90 3.10 4.37
C LYS A 31 -2.88 3.87 5.24
N ALA A 32 -2.40 4.43 6.34
CA ALA A 32 -3.23 5.23 7.23
C ALA A 32 -2.57 6.56 7.57
N SER A 33 -3.33 7.65 7.49
CA SER A 33 -2.91 8.95 8.01
C SER A 33 -3.93 9.52 8.98
N LYS A 34 -3.43 10.20 10.02
CA LYS A 34 -4.24 11.04 10.92
C LYS A 34 -4.52 12.42 10.31
N THR A 35 -3.74 12.82 9.30
CA THR A 35 -3.90 14.06 8.58
C THR A 35 -4.75 13.85 7.32
N ASN A 36 -5.00 14.94 6.61
CA ASN A 36 -5.86 14.97 5.46
C ASN A 36 -5.22 14.23 4.28
N PHE A 37 -6.05 13.78 3.33
CA PHE A 37 -5.64 13.06 2.13
C PHE A 37 -4.49 13.71 1.30
N SER A 38 -4.31 15.03 1.40
CA SER A 38 -3.33 15.80 0.61
C SER A 38 -1.88 15.41 0.84
N ASP A 39 -1.56 14.78 1.97
CA ASP A 39 -0.18 14.55 2.39
C ASP A 39 0.45 13.32 1.72
N GLY A 40 -0.34 12.59 0.91
CA GLY A 40 0.09 11.38 0.25
C GLY A 40 0.30 10.22 1.21
N PHE A 41 1.01 9.20 0.76
CA PHE A 41 1.41 8.04 1.56
C PHE A 41 2.83 7.60 1.18
N GLU A 42 3.54 7.04 2.15
CA GLU A 42 4.88 6.50 1.92
C GLU A 42 4.79 5.06 1.44
N MET A 43 5.65 4.69 0.49
CA MET A 43 5.85 3.30 0.09
C MET A 43 7.29 2.86 0.36
N SER A 44 7.47 1.66 0.88
CA SER A 44 8.79 1.04 0.98
C SER A 44 9.29 0.55 -0.38
N ALA A 45 10.60 0.30 -0.49
CA ALA A 45 11.16 -0.23 -1.74
C ALA A 45 10.55 -1.60 -2.13
N ASN A 46 10.21 -2.43 -1.14
CA ASN A 46 9.57 -3.72 -1.38
C ASN A 46 8.12 -3.56 -1.88
N GLU A 47 7.37 -2.61 -1.32
CA GLU A 47 6.00 -2.32 -1.78
C GLU A 47 6.00 -1.76 -3.21
N VAL A 48 6.93 -0.87 -3.54
CA VAL A 48 7.08 -0.39 -4.92
C VAL A 48 7.39 -1.57 -5.84
N ALA A 49 8.36 -2.42 -5.49
CA ALA A 49 8.72 -3.59 -6.29
C ALA A 49 7.54 -4.56 -6.49
N SER A 50 6.81 -4.89 -5.43
CA SER A 50 5.62 -5.75 -5.49
C SER A 50 4.53 -5.15 -6.37
N SER A 51 4.36 -3.82 -6.33
CA SER A 51 3.36 -3.16 -7.17
C SER A 51 3.64 -3.18 -8.68
N LEU A 52 4.85 -3.56 -9.08
CA LEU A 52 5.28 -3.69 -10.48
C LEU A 52 5.16 -5.12 -11.02
N GLU A 53 4.76 -6.08 -10.17
CA GLU A 53 4.53 -7.46 -10.58
C GLU A 53 3.23 -7.59 -11.39
N ASP A 54 3.02 -8.75 -12.03
CA ASP A 54 1.83 -9.02 -12.84
C ASP A 54 0.54 -9.15 -11.98
N THR A 55 0.68 -9.32 -10.66
CA THR A 55 -0.46 -9.41 -9.75
C THR A 55 -1.03 -8.01 -9.49
N PRO A 56 -2.35 -7.80 -9.67
CA PRO A 56 -2.97 -6.51 -9.37
C PRO A 56 -2.65 -6.02 -7.95
N TYR A 57 -2.10 -4.82 -7.86
CA TYR A 57 -1.70 -4.21 -6.60
C TYR A 57 -2.55 -2.98 -6.31
N LYS A 58 -3.05 -2.86 -5.07
CA LYS A 58 -3.90 -1.75 -4.64
C LYS A 58 -3.40 -1.13 -3.33
N ILE A 59 -3.48 0.19 -3.24
CA ILE A 59 -3.34 0.90 -1.97
C ILE A 59 -4.73 1.23 -1.45
N TYR A 60 -5.02 0.78 -0.22
CA TYR A 60 -6.22 1.19 0.51
C TYR A 60 -5.79 2.27 1.50
N PHE A 61 -5.98 3.53 1.12
CA PHE A 61 -5.58 4.66 1.94
C PHE A 61 -6.72 5.11 2.85
N VAL A 62 -6.58 4.81 4.14
CA VAL A 62 -7.50 5.21 5.20
C VAL A 62 -7.07 6.57 5.74
N HIS A 63 -7.94 7.57 5.63
CA HIS A 63 -7.64 8.93 6.05
C HIS A 63 -8.86 9.59 6.71
N ASP A 64 -8.67 10.81 7.23
CA ASP A 64 -9.69 11.57 7.96
C ASP A 64 -10.35 10.74 9.08
N LEU A 65 -9.57 9.94 9.81
CA LEU A 65 -10.08 9.11 10.90
C LEU A 65 -10.51 9.98 12.09
N ASP A 66 -11.81 10.00 12.37
CA ASP A 66 -12.35 10.50 13.62
C ASP A 66 -12.29 9.38 14.67
N VAL A 67 -11.36 9.52 15.62
CA VAL A 67 -11.13 8.54 16.70
C VAL A 67 -12.32 8.41 17.66
N THR A 68 -13.19 9.42 17.75
CA THR A 68 -14.35 9.42 18.64
C THR A 68 -15.52 8.67 18.00
N SER A 69 -15.87 9.05 16.77
CA SER A 69 -16.96 8.41 16.04
C SER A 69 -16.57 7.09 15.37
N LYS A 70 -15.26 6.80 15.27
CA LYS A 70 -14.67 5.68 14.53
C LYS A 70 -15.03 5.67 13.04
N VAL A 71 -15.33 6.85 12.49
CA VAL A 71 -15.60 7.04 11.07
C VAL A 71 -14.31 7.44 10.38
N CYS A 72 -14.03 6.83 9.23
CA CYS A 72 -12.92 7.21 8.37
C CYS A 72 -13.37 7.26 6.91
N LYS A 73 -12.52 7.82 6.06
CA LYS A 73 -12.65 7.73 4.61
C LYS A 73 -11.59 6.78 4.08
N ILE A 74 -11.94 6.09 2.99
CA ILE A 74 -11.04 5.20 2.28
C ILE A 74 -10.97 5.65 0.84
N LYS A 75 -9.76 5.84 0.33
CA LYS A 75 -9.49 6.02 -1.10
C LYS A 75 -8.65 4.86 -1.59
N ILE A 76 -9.04 4.29 -2.72
CA ILE A 76 -8.34 3.17 -3.35
C ILE A 76 -7.54 3.70 -4.52
N TYR A 77 -6.31 3.23 -4.65
CA TYR A 77 -5.45 3.48 -5.80
C TYR A 77 -5.03 2.17 -6.42
N ASP A 78 -5.03 2.13 -7.74
CA ASP A 78 -4.58 1.00 -8.52
C ASP A 78 -3.12 1.24 -8.96
N GLY A 79 -2.30 0.21 -8.79
CA GLY A 79 -0.95 0.17 -9.35
C GLY A 79 -0.95 -0.08 -10.87
N PRO A 80 0.24 -0.12 -11.49
CA PRO A 80 1.56 -0.01 -10.86
C PRO A 80 1.90 1.42 -10.41
N PHE A 81 2.67 1.54 -9.33
CA PHE A 81 3.12 2.83 -8.81
C PHE A 81 4.48 3.20 -9.41
N THR A 82 4.43 3.89 -10.56
CA THR A 82 5.60 4.39 -11.31
C THR A 82 5.61 5.91 -11.36
N GLU A 83 6.78 6.51 -11.69
CA GLU A 83 6.90 7.96 -11.90
C GLU A 83 6.06 8.48 -13.08
N GLU A 84 5.61 7.60 -14.00
CA GLU A 84 4.72 7.97 -15.10
C GLU A 84 3.29 8.25 -14.63
N ASN A 85 2.83 7.48 -13.63
CA ASN A 85 1.46 7.53 -13.12
C ASN A 85 1.31 8.33 -11.83
N PHE A 86 2.41 8.48 -11.07
CA PHE A 86 2.41 9.10 -9.75
C PHE A 86 3.61 10.03 -9.55
N MET A 87 3.41 11.11 -8.80
CA MET A 87 4.51 11.93 -8.31
C MET A 87 5.19 11.21 -7.15
N MET A 88 6.39 10.69 -7.39
CA MET A 88 7.19 10.00 -6.38
C MET A 88 8.32 10.92 -5.90
N VAL A 89 8.47 11.05 -4.58
CA VAL A 89 9.54 11.85 -3.97
C VAL A 89 10.35 10.94 -3.05
N PRO A 90 11.66 10.73 -3.31
CA PRO A 90 12.49 9.91 -2.42
C PRO A 90 12.58 10.52 -1.03
N THR A 91 12.24 9.74 0.00
CA THR A 91 12.28 10.19 1.41
C THR A 91 13.40 9.57 2.23
N ASN A 92 13.89 8.37 1.85
CA ASN A 92 14.89 7.64 2.62
C ASN A 92 15.87 6.86 1.72
N TYR A 93 17.12 6.76 2.16
CA TYR A 93 18.16 5.94 1.54
C TYR A 93 18.82 5.06 2.59
N LYS A 94 18.92 3.76 2.31
CA LYS A 94 19.64 2.82 3.17
C LYS A 94 21.06 2.61 2.64
N ILE A 95 22.07 2.97 3.44
CA ILE A 95 23.48 2.89 3.06
C ILE A 95 24.11 1.63 3.66
N PHE A 96 24.77 0.83 2.83
CA PHE A 96 25.55 -0.33 3.27
C PHE A 96 27.02 -0.15 2.90
N LYS A 97 27.91 -0.72 3.72
CA LYS A 97 29.33 -0.80 3.38
C LYS A 97 29.50 -1.76 2.21
N LYS A 98 30.23 -1.34 1.17
CA LYS A 98 30.61 -2.19 0.04
C LYS A 98 31.50 -3.35 0.48
#